data_AF-A0A964ZJN8-F1
#
_entry.id   AF-A0A964ZJN8-F1
#
_cell.length_a   1.000
_cell.length_b   1.000
_cell.length_c   1.000
_cell.angle_alpha   90.00
_cell.angle_beta   90.00
_cell.angle_gamma   90.00
#
_symmetry.space_group_name_H-M   'P 1'
#
loop_
_entity.id
_entity.type
_entity.pdbx_description
1 polymer ?
#
loop_
_entity_poly.entity_id
_entity_poly.type
_entity_poly.pdbx_seq_one_letter_code
_entity_poly.pdbx_strand_id
1 'polypeptide(L)'
;MLSLLAVNFEPQLRGIIIVAIAVGVLIGGTYLVVGTNLGARLGFLVVLAGLFGWMAIMGSIWWTYGIGLKGREPSWQPGEPTTIVRSSDLLDDAEIMLTPMQPSGDAVADAAAASTALQSEGWMLLQESDPRRGQAVASADEIIQKEAEEFALGEYVSVAVYD
;
A
#
# COMPACT_ATOMS: atom_id res chain seq x y z
N MET A 1 -36.73 15.86 -26.65
CA MET A 1 -37.46 16.12 -25.39
C MET A 1 -37.12 15.01 -24.40
N LEU A 2 -35.90 15.03 -23.82
CA LEU A 2 -35.43 14.12 -22.75
C LEU A 2 -34.05 14.63 -22.28
N SER A 3 -34.00 15.86 -21.79
CA SER A 3 -32.76 16.48 -21.27
C SER A 3 -32.81 16.68 -19.75
N LEU A 4 -33.85 16.18 -19.08
CA LEU A 4 -34.05 16.34 -17.63
C LEU A 4 -33.15 15.43 -16.77
N LEU A 5 -32.41 14.50 -17.40
CA LEU A 5 -31.50 13.55 -16.72
C LEU A 5 -30.05 13.64 -17.24
N ALA A 6 -29.76 14.56 -18.17
CA ALA A 6 -28.41 14.84 -18.61
C ALA A 6 -27.74 15.80 -17.61
N VAL A 7 -27.56 15.33 -16.37
CA VAL A 7 -26.68 16.01 -15.42
C VAL A 7 -25.27 15.77 -15.94
N ASN A 8 -24.71 16.80 -16.57
CA ASN A 8 -23.27 16.95 -16.80
C ASN A 8 -22.53 16.61 -15.49
N PHE A 9 -21.27 16.17 -15.53
CA PHE A 9 -20.54 15.71 -14.33
C PHE A 9 -20.16 16.92 -13.43
N GLU A 10 -21.18 17.57 -12.86
CA GLU A 10 -21.12 18.68 -11.93
C GLU A 10 -21.30 18.07 -10.54
N PRO A 11 -20.21 17.82 -9.79
CA PRO A 11 -20.26 17.09 -8.54
C PRO A 11 -21.17 17.76 -7.49
N GLN A 12 -21.31 19.09 -7.60
CA GLN A 12 -22.14 19.92 -6.74
C GLN A 12 -23.64 19.63 -6.93
N LEU A 13 -24.13 19.69 -8.18
CA LEU A 13 -25.54 19.39 -8.48
C LEU A 13 -25.90 17.94 -8.13
N ARG A 14 -25.00 16.99 -8.46
CA ARG A 14 -25.18 15.59 -8.10
C ARG A 14 -25.27 15.40 -6.58
N GLY A 15 -24.39 16.07 -5.82
CA GLY A 15 -24.41 16.02 -4.36
C GLY A 15 -25.73 16.51 -3.78
N ILE A 16 -26.23 17.67 -4.24
CA ILE A 16 -27.49 18.24 -3.78
C ILE A 16 -28.67 17.30 -4.10
N ILE A 17 -28.73 16.77 -5.32
CA ILE A 17 -29.81 15.86 -5.74
C ILE A 17 -29.79 14.57 -4.89
N ILE A 18 -28.61 13.99 -4.65
CA ILE A 18 -28.49 12.79 -3.82
C ILE A 18 -28.99 13.05 -2.40
N VAL A 19 -28.60 14.16 -1.78
CA VAL A 19 -29.06 14.51 -0.43
C VAL A 19 -30.58 14.74 -0.40
N ALA A 20 -31.12 15.44 -1.39
CA ALA A 20 -32.55 15.69 -1.50
C ALA A 20 -33.35 14.37 -1.65
N ILE A 21 -32.88 13.45 -2.49
CA ILE A 21 -33.48 12.12 -2.65
C ILE A 21 -33.35 11.31 -1.36
N ALA A 22 -32.18 11.33 -0.71
CA ALA A 22 -31.97 10.61 0.55
C ALA A 22 -32.92 11.08 1.65
N VAL A 23 -33.08 12.40 1.83
CA VAL A 23 -34.04 12.97 2.79
C VAL A 23 -35.48 12.62 2.41
N GLY A 24 -35.84 12.76 1.13
CA GLY A 24 -37.19 12.46 0.65
C GLY A 24 -37.58 10.99 0.81
N VAL A 25 -36.66 10.06 0.53
CA VAL A 25 -36.92 8.62 0.63
C VAL A 25 -36.86 8.16 2.09
N LEU A 26 -35.82 8.54 2.84
CA LEU A 26 -35.62 8.06 4.20
C LEU A 26 -36.63 8.65 5.18
N ILE A 27 -36.79 9.98 5.22
CA ILE A 27 -37.71 10.63 6.16
C ILE A 27 -39.11 10.69 5.56
N GLY A 28 -39.22 11.11 4.30
CA GLY A 28 -40.51 11.25 3.62
C GLY A 28 -41.20 9.90 3.37
N GLY A 29 -40.46 8.87 2.96
CA GLY A 29 -41.02 7.52 2.76
C GLY A 29 -41.57 6.93 4.07
N THR A 30 -40.80 6.99 5.16
CA THR A 30 -41.29 6.55 6.47
C THR A 30 -42.49 7.37 6.94
N TYR A 31 -42.50 8.69 6.69
CA TYR A 31 -43.65 9.54 7.01
C TYR A 31 -44.91 9.16 6.22
N LEU A 32 -44.81 8.83 4.93
CA LEU A 32 -45.98 8.41 4.15
C LEU A 32 -46.57 7.10 4.68
N VAL A 33 -45.73 6.14 5.07
CA VAL A 33 -46.17 4.86 5.64
C VAL A 33 -46.82 5.05 7.01
N VAL A 34 -46.18 5.82 7.90
CA VAL A 34 -46.68 6.03 9.26
C VAL A 34 -47.89 6.99 9.26
N GLY A 35 -47.85 8.03 8.45
CA GLY A 35 -48.87 9.07 8.35
C GLY A 35 -50.20 8.57 7.78
N THR A 36 -50.19 7.55 6.92
CA THR A 36 -51.42 6.89 6.46
C THR A 36 -52.14 6.10 7.55
N ASN A 37 -51.41 5.65 8.58
CA ASN A 37 -51.97 4.88 9.70
C ASN A 37 -52.29 5.73 10.94
N LEU A 38 -51.48 6.77 11.22
CA LEU A 38 -51.57 7.58 12.45
C LEU A 38 -52.08 9.01 12.22
N GLY A 39 -52.25 9.43 10.96
CA GLY A 39 -52.59 10.80 10.59
C GLY A 39 -51.36 11.74 10.55
N ALA A 40 -51.51 12.88 9.89
CA ALA A 40 -50.38 13.77 9.55
C ALA A 40 -49.63 14.31 10.78
N ARG A 41 -50.35 14.79 11.79
CA ARG A 41 -49.74 15.41 12.99
C ARG A 41 -48.99 14.41 13.84
N LEU A 42 -49.64 13.28 14.16
CA LEU A 42 -49.05 12.23 14.99
C LEU A 42 -47.95 11.49 14.22
N GLY A 43 -48.17 11.17 12.96
CA GLY A 43 -47.17 10.53 12.10
C GLY A 43 -45.90 11.36 11.97
N PHE A 44 -46.01 12.69 11.86
CA PHE A 44 -44.84 13.58 11.80
C PHE A 44 -44.00 13.52 13.07
N LEU A 45 -44.65 13.61 14.25
CA LEU A 45 -43.96 13.53 15.54
C LEU A 45 -43.29 12.17 15.75
N VAL A 46 -43.94 11.07 15.35
CA VAL A 46 -43.39 9.71 15.46
C VAL A 46 -42.17 9.55 14.57
N VAL A 47 -42.23 10.02 13.32
CA VAL A 47 -41.08 9.93 12.40
C VAL A 47 -39.91 10.78 12.89
N LEU A 48 -40.15 11.98 13.40
CA LEU A 48 -39.08 12.80 14.00
C LEU A 48 -38.48 12.14 15.24
N ALA A 49 -39.30 11.58 16.13
CA ALA A 49 -38.80 10.84 17.29
C ALA A 49 -37.94 9.65 16.87
N GLY A 50 -38.34 8.92 15.81
CA GLY A 50 -37.57 7.84 15.21
C GLY A 50 -36.23 8.32 14.63
N LEU A 51 -36.20 9.45 13.91
CA LEU A 51 -34.98 10.04 13.39
C LEU A 51 -34.01 10.43 14.50
N PHE A 52 -34.48 11.12 15.54
CA PHE A 52 -33.64 11.50 16.68
C PHE A 52 -33.17 10.29 17.47
N GLY A 53 -34.02 9.27 17.65
CA GLY A 53 -33.63 8.00 18.28
C GLY A 53 -32.53 7.30 17.48
N TRP A 54 -32.65 7.24 16.15
CA TRP A 54 -31.63 6.67 15.27
C TRP A 54 -30.30 7.43 15.36
N MET A 55 -30.34 8.78 15.30
CA MET A 55 -29.15 9.63 15.46
C MET A 55 -28.48 9.41 16.83
N ALA A 56 -29.28 9.27 17.90
CA ALA A 56 -28.78 9.02 19.24
C ALA A 56 -28.13 7.64 19.38
N ILE A 57 -28.68 6.61 18.73
CA ILE A 57 -28.08 5.26 18.69
C ILE A 57 -26.74 5.29 17.95
N MET A 58 -26.68 5.91 16.78
CA MET A 58 -25.43 6.05 16.02
C MET A 58 -24.36 6.81 16.81
N GLY A 59 -24.75 7.91 17.46
CA GLY A 59 -23.86 8.65 18.37
C GLY A 59 -23.39 7.81 19.56
N SER A 60 -24.27 7.03 20.17
CA SER A 60 -23.95 6.15 21.31
C SER A 60 -23.00 5.01 20.91
N ILE A 61 -23.21 4.40 19.74
CA ILE A 61 -22.30 3.37 19.19
C ILE A 61 -20.93 3.98 18.95
N TRP A 62 -20.87 5.16 18.32
CA TRP A 62 -19.61 5.85 18.08
C TRP A 62 -18.90 6.27 19.37
N TRP A 63 -19.62 6.73 20.40
CA TRP A 63 -19.05 7.02 21.71
C TRP A 63 -18.43 5.78 22.36
N THR A 64 -19.14 4.65 22.28
CA THR A 64 -18.74 3.41 22.94
C THR A 64 -17.56 2.73 22.24
N TYR A 65 -17.54 2.74 20.90
CA TYR A 65 -16.55 1.99 20.11
C TYR A 65 -15.49 2.86 19.42
N GLY A 66 -15.68 4.18 19.33
CA GLY A 66 -14.76 5.10 18.67
C GLY A 66 -14.52 4.78 17.18
N ILE A 67 -13.32 5.12 16.69
CA ILE A 67 -12.86 4.81 15.32
C ILE A 67 -12.38 3.34 15.26
N GLY A 68 -13.28 2.38 15.50
CA GLY A 68 -13.07 0.94 15.26
C GLY A 68 -11.68 0.34 15.61
N LEU A 69 -11.33 -0.78 14.97
CA LEU A 69 -9.96 -1.28 14.98
C LEU A 69 -9.14 -0.44 13.99
N LYS A 70 -8.34 0.49 14.50
CA LYS A 70 -7.32 1.12 13.66
C LYS A 70 -6.22 0.11 13.40
N GLY A 71 -5.86 -0.06 12.13
CA GLY A 71 -4.64 -0.77 11.75
C GLY A 71 -3.40 -0.05 12.30
N ARG A 72 -2.21 -0.57 12.00
CA ARG A 72 -0.98 0.15 12.32
C ARG A 72 -1.01 1.50 11.61
N GLU A 73 -0.75 2.58 12.34
CA GLU A 73 -0.67 3.90 11.73
C GLU A 73 0.46 3.90 10.69
N PRO A 74 0.26 4.58 9.54
CA PRO A 74 1.32 4.69 8.55
C PRO A 74 2.51 5.41 9.19
N SER A 75 3.62 4.70 9.31
CA SER A 75 4.91 5.26 9.68
C SER A 75 5.76 5.29 8.42
N TRP A 76 6.40 6.42 8.17
CA TRP A 76 7.43 6.49 7.14
C TRP A 76 8.62 5.69 7.66
N GLN A 77 8.94 4.59 7.00
CA GLN A 77 10.20 3.90 7.17
C GLN A 77 11.09 4.35 6.00
N PRO A 78 12.35 4.74 6.26
CA PRO A 78 13.31 4.86 5.18
C PRO A 78 13.30 3.54 4.42
N GLY A 79 12.93 3.59 3.13
CA GLY A 79 13.34 2.53 2.22
C GLY A 79 14.83 2.72 2.05
N GLU A 80 15.62 2.14 2.95
CA GLU A 80 17.04 2.00 2.70
C GLU A 80 17.13 1.19 1.39
N PRO A 81 17.80 1.71 0.34
CA PRO A 81 18.15 0.83 -0.75
C PRO A 81 18.85 -0.37 -0.12
N THR A 82 18.39 -1.59 -0.42
CA THR A 82 18.97 -2.81 0.15
C THR A 82 20.41 -2.89 -0.31
N THR A 83 21.34 -2.33 0.48
CA THR A 83 22.75 -2.25 0.09
C THR A 83 23.41 -3.63 0.15
N ILE A 84 22.85 -4.55 0.95
CA ILE A 84 23.34 -5.92 1.10
C ILE A 84 22.20 -6.90 0.83
N VAL A 85 22.29 -7.61 -0.30
CA VAL A 85 21.37 -8.69 -0.67
C VAL A 85 22.02 -10.03 -0.33
N ARG A 86 21.35 -10.84 0.51
CA ARG A 86 21.90 -12.11 1.05
C ARG A 86 21.58 -13.35 0.21
N SER A 87 20.60 -13.26 -0.69
CA SER A 87 20.11 -14.40 -1.45
C SER A 87 19.66 -13.96 -2.84
N SER A 88 19.76 -14.88 -3.81
CA SER A 88 19.51 -14.57 -5.23
C SER A 88 18.03 -14.32 -5.55
N ASP A 89 17.10 -14.76 -4.70
CA ASP A 89 15.66 -14.50 -4.80
C ASP A 89 15.27 -13.06 -4.42
N LEU A 90 16.18 -12.29 -3.83
CA LEU A 90 15.92 -10.91 -3.43
C LEU A 90 16.52 -9.89 -4.40
N LEU A 91 17.13 -10.36 -5.50
CA LEU A 91 17.76 -9.48 -6.49
C LEU A 91 16.72 -8.73 -7.35
N ASP A 92 15.52 -9.28 -7.53
CA ASP A 92 14.40 -8.62 -8.20
C ASP A 92 13.68 -7.63 -7.29
N ASP A 93 13.48 -7.98 -6.02
CA ASP A 93 12.97 -7.06 -4.99
C ASP A 93 13.90 -5.86 -4.78
N ALA A 94 15.22 -6.05 -4.97
CA ALA A 94 16.22 -4.98 -4.93
C ALA A 94 16.33 -4.19 -6.24
N GLU A 95 15.50 -4.48 -7.26
CA GLU A 95 15.53 -3.88 -8.59
C GLU A 95 16.89 -4.00 -9.32
N ILE A 96 17.75 -4.93 -8.87
CA ILE A 96 19.04 -5.25 -9.53
C ILE A 96 18.78 -6.13 -10.76
N MET A 97 17.75 -6.98 -10.68
CA MET A 97 17.36 -7.90 -11.73
C MET A 97 15.88 -7.80 -12.08
N LEU A 98 15.54 -8.08 -13.33
CA LEU A 98 14.17 -8.10 -13.82
C LEU A 98 13.55 -9.50 -13.71
N THR A 99 14.39 -10.54 -13.77
CA THR A 99 13.94 -11.92 -13.77
C THR A 99 14.03 -12.52 -12.36
N PRO A 100 12.91 -12.93 -11.74
CA PRO A 100 12.94 -13.57 -10.44
C PRO A 100 13.71 -14.90 -10.50
N MET A 101 14.57 -15.13 -9.52
CA MET A 101 15.33 -16.37 -9.38
C MET A 101 14.82 -17.22 -8.22
N GLN A 102 14.80 -18.53 -8.42
CA GLN A 102 14.51 -19.49 -7.36
C GLN A 102 15.84 -20.10 -6.89
N PRO A 103 16.23 -19.95 -5.61
CA PRO A 103 17.48 -20.46 -5.09
C PRO A 103 17.38 -21.99 -4.97
N SER A 104 18.44 -22.68 -5.40
CA SER A 104 18.55 -24.13 -5.33
C SER A 104 18.93 -24.61 -3.92
N GLY A 105 19.40 -23.72 -3.06
CA GLY A 105 19.87 -24.02 -1.70
C GLY A 105 21.36 -24.34 -1.63
N ASP A 106 22.07 -24.37 -2.77
CA ASP A 106 23.52 -24.39 -2.85
C ASP A 106 24.03 -22.99 -3.23
N ALA A 107 24.68 -22.33 -2.27
CA ALA A 107 25.17 -20.96 -2.44
C ALA A 107 26.14 -20.80 -3.61
N VAL A 108 26.96 -21.82 -3.92
CA VAL A 108 27.94 -21.73 -5.02
C VAL A 108 27.25 -21.85 -6.37
N ALA A 109 26.30 -22.78 -6.48
CA ALA A 109 25.50 -22.95 -7.70
C ALA A 109 24.60 -21.72 -7.94
N ASP A 110 23.97 -21.19 -6.89
CA ASP A 110 23.10 -20.02 -6.96
C ASP A 110 23.87 -18.76 -7.36
N ALA A 111 25.10 -18.57 -6.85
CA ALA A 111 25.97 -17.46 -7.27
C ALA A 111 26.36 -17.55 -8.76
N ALA A 112 26.64 -18.75 -9.27
CA ALA A 112 26.96 -18.96 -10.68
C ALA A 112 25.76 -18.71 -11.61
N ALA A 113 24.57 -19.15 -11.19
CA ALA A 113 23.32 -18.87 -11.90
C ALA A 113 23.00 -17.37 -11.92
N ALA A 114 23.12 -16.70 -10.76
CA ALA A 114 22.92 -15.25 -10.65
C ALA A 114 23.89 -14.47 -11.52
N SER A 115 25.18 -14.83 -11.54
CA SER A 115 26.20 -14.23 -12.40
C SER A 115 25.85 -14.33 -13.90
N THR A 116 25.30 -15.46 -14.32
CA THR A 116 24.89 -15.68 -15.72
C THR A 116 23.68 -14.82 -16.06
N ALA A 117 22.71 -14.75 -15.16
CA ALA A 117 21.49 -14.00 -15.37
C ALA A 117 21.74 -12.47 -15.35
N LEU A 118 22.59 -11.97 -14.44
CA LEU A 118 23.06 -10.57 -14.46
C LEU A 118 23.67 -10.19 -15.81
N GLN A 119 24.57 -11.01 -16.34
CA GLN A 119 25.18 -10.76 -17.66
C GLN A 119 24.15 -10.78 -18.80
N SER A 120 23.10 -11.61 -18.68
CA SER A 120 22.02 -11.65 -19.68
C SER A 120 21.16 -10.38 -19.66
N GLU A 121 21.08 -9.71 -18.52
CA GLU A 121 20.34 -8.45 -18.33
C GLU A 121 21.21 -7.20 -18.59
N GLY A 122 22.47 -7.39 -18.98
CA GLY A 122 23.36 -6.33 -19.47
C GLY A 122 24.49 -5.92 -18.53
N TRP A 123 24.60 -6.54 -17.35
CA TRP A 123 25.68 -6.29 -16.39
C TRP A 123 27.02 -6.81 -16.91
N MET A 124 28.09 -6.02 -16.82
CA MET A 124 29.42 -6.40 -17.30
C MET A 124 30.32 -6.88 -16.17
N LEU A 125 30.79 -8.13 -16.23
CA LEU A 125 31.76 -8.64 -15.27
C LEU A 125 33.12 -7.95 -15.43
N LEU A 126 33.58 -7.28 -14.38
CA LEU A 126 34.90 -6.64 -14.34
C LEU A 126 36.00 -7.69 -14.13
N GLN A 127 37.05 -7.60 -14.95
CA GLN A 127 38.23 -8.45 -14.83
C GLN A 127 39.05 -8.10 -13.58
N GLU A 128 39.82 -9.04 -13.06
CA GLU A 128 40.66 -8.80 -11.86
C GLU A 128 41.70 -7.70 -12.04
N SER A 129 42.15 -7.47 -13.28
CA SER A 129 43.10 -6.42 -13.62
C SER A 129 42.47 -5.03 -13.75
N ASP A 130 41.14 -4.90 -13.72
CA ASP A 130 40.46 -3.62 -13.87
C ASP A 130 40.52 -2.81 -12.56
N PRO A 131 41.09 -1.58 -12.57
CA PRO A 131 41.12 -0.72 -11.38
C PRO A 131 39.74 -0.42 -10.79
N ARG A 132 38.68 -0.42 -11.60
CA ARG A 132 37.29 -0.19 -11.14
C ARG A 132 36.84 -1.25 -10.15
N ARG A 133 37.26 -2.50 -10.35
CA ARG A 133 36.96 -3.61 -9.45
C ARG A 133 37.49 -3.32 -8.04
N GLY A 134 38.73 -2.83 -7.93
CA GLY A 134 39.34 -2.50 -6.64
C GLY A 134 38.59 -1.39 -5.89
N GLN A 135 38.08 -0.39 -6.61
CA GLN A 135 37.28 0.69 -6.01
C GLN A 135 35.92 0.19 -5.53
N ALA A 136 35.23 -0.63 -6.34
CA ALA A 136 33.95 -1.22 -5.97
C ALA A 136 34.08 -2.14 -4.75
N VAL A 137 35.13 -2.97 -4.68
CA VAL A 137 35.41 -3.83 -3.52
C VAL A 137 35.68 -2.99 -2.27
N ALA A 138 36.50 -1.93 -2.37
CA ALA A 138 36.77 -1.06 -1.23
C ALA A 138 35.51 -0.35 -0.72
N SER A 139 34.63 0.09 -1.62
CA SER A 139 33.33 0.68 -1.25
C SER A 139 32.41 -0.35 -0.60
N ALA A 140 32.36 -1.58 -1.12
CA ALA A 140 31.56 -2.66 -0.52
C ALA A 140 32.10 -3.05 0.86
N ASP A 141 33.43 -3.10 1.04
CA ASP A 141 34.08 -3.40 2.31
C ASP A 141 33.74 -2.36 3.38
N GLU A 142 33.66 -1.07 3.03
CA GLU A 142 33.24 -0.02 3.95
C GLU A 142 31.81 -0.25 4.44
N ILE A 143 30.89 -0.58 3.54
CA ILE A 143 29.48 -0.84 3.87
C ILE A 143 29.37 -2.09 4.76
N ILE A 144 29.97 -3.21 4.35
CA ILE A 144 29.85 -4.49 5.04
C ILE A 144 30.49 -4.44 6.43
N GLN A 145 31.68 -3.84 6.56
CA GLN A 145 32.44 -3.86 7.81
C GLN A 145 32.10 -2.72 8.76
N LYS A 146 31.82 -1.50 8.26
CA LYS A 146 31.65 -0.31 9.12
C LYS A 146 30.21 0.16 9.24
N GLU A 147 29.43 0.12 8.16
CA GLU A 147 28.06 0.64 8.17
C GLU A 147 27.08 -0.41 8.69
N ALA A 148 27.14 -1.62 8.15
CA ALA A 148 26.27 -2.72 8.53
C ALA A 148 26.80 -3.54 9.73
N GLU A 149 28.11 -3.51 9.98
CA GLU A 149 28.80 -4.32 11.01
C GLU A 149 28.45 -5.84 10.94
N GLU A 150 28.11 -6.35 9.76
CA GLU A 150 27.59 -7.72 9.58
C GLU A 150 28.72 -8.77 9.49
N PHE A 151 29.89 -8.41 8.93
CA PHE A 151 31.04 -9.31 8.80
C PHE A 151 32.35 -8.63 9.17
N ALA A 152 33.26 -9.40 9.80
CA ALA A 152 34.62 -8.96 10.10
C ALA A 152 35.58 -9.20 8.93
N LEU A 153 36.75 -8.55 8.99
CA LEU A 153 37.82 -8.73 8.01
C LEU A 153 38.24 -10.21 7.91
N GLY A 154 38.07 -10.81 6.73
CA GLY A 154 38.44 -12.20 6.46
C GLY A 154 37.30 -13.22 6.55
N GLU A 155 36.09 -12.80 6.93
CA GLU A 155 34.90 -13.68 6.97
C GLU A 155 34.21 -13.81 5.62
N TYR A 156 34.52 -12.92 4.66
CA TYR A 156 33.95 -12.91 3.32
C TYR A 156 35.04 -12.69 2.26
N VAL A 157 34.71 -13.02 1.01
CA VAL A 157 35.57 -12.78 -0.15
C VAL A 157 34.73 -12.26 -1.31
N SER A 158 35.19 -11.18 -1.95
CA SER A 158 34.57 -10.66 -3.17
C SER A 158 34.86 -11.60 -4.36
N VAL A 159 33.85 -12.33 -4.81
CA VAL A 159 33.99 -13.32 -5.90
C VAL A 159 33.85 -12.67 -7.27
N ALA A 160 32.77 -11.89 -7.48
CA ALA A 160 32.46 -11.24 -8.76
C ALA A 160 32.04 -9.79 -8.53
N VAL A 161 32.35 -8.92 -9.49
CA VAL A 161 32.04 -7.48 -9.45
C VAL A 161 31.57 -7.06 -10.84
N TYR A 162 30.48 -6.30 -10.90
CA TYR A 162 29.82 -5.89 -12.14
C TYR A 162 29.75 -4.37 -12.28
N ASP A 163 29.66 -3.89 -13.52
CA ASP A 163 29.40 -2.50 -13.94
C ASP A 163 28.16 -2.46 -14.85
#